data_AF-N9Y3U1-F1
#
_entry.id   AF-N9Y3U1-F1
#
_cell.length_a   1.000
_cell.length_b   1.000
_cell.length_c   1.000
_cell.angle_alpha   90.00
_cell.angle_beta   90.00
_cell.angle_gamma   90.00
#
_symmetry.space_group_name_H-M   'P 1'
#
loop_
_entity.id
_entity.type
_entity.pdbx_description
1 polymer ?
#
loop_
_entity_poly.entity_id
_entity_poly.type
_entity_poly.pdbx_seq_one_letter_code
_entity_poly.pdbx_strand_id
1 'polypeptide(L)'
;MKYSKEYVVGQNNIKGSVDIDYFLDRGKEFEIGANKYGCAVLKNPKEAFKKLKADYKDGLRIIGKEFNLLPINQLNYKSYGTYGWQVTTGSKEEIEQAKFISSFIDIYENSFSKN
;
A
#
# COMPACT_ATOMS: atom_id res chain seq x y z
N MET A 1 -3.29 8.38 10.28
CA MET A 1 -3.30 8.08 11.73
C MET A 1 -2.32 6.97 12.09
N LYS A 2 -1.86 6.92 13.34
CA LYS A 2 -0.89 5.90 13.77
C LYS A 2 -1.59 4.57 14.14
N TYR A 3 -0.84 3.48 14.01
CA TYR A 3 -1.17 2.18 14.58
C TYR A 3 -1.57 2.29 16.06
N SER A 4 -2.59 1.54 16.47
CA SER A 4 -3.13 1.58 17.82
C SER A 4 -3.50 0.21 18.39
N LYS A 5 -3.93 -0.74 17.56
CA LYS A 5 -4.37 -2.08 17.97
C LYS A 5 -4.21 -3.06 16.82
N GLU A 6 -4.14 -4.35 17.11
CA GLU A 6 -4.09 -5.38 16.07
C GLU A 6 -5.31 -5.32 15.15
N TYR A 7 -5.10 -5.65 13.87
CA TYR A 7 -6.16 -5.69 12.87
C TYR A 7 -6.71 -7.11 12.77
N VAL A 8 -7.91 -7.33 13.28
CA VAL A 8 -8.59 -8.63 13.25
C VAL A 8 -9.91 -8.47 12.53
N VAL A 9 -10.03 -9.07 11.33
CA VAL A 9 -11.24 -8.98 10.51
C VAL A 9 -12.45 -9.51 11.29
N GLY A 10 -13.57 -8.78 11.23
CA GLY A 10 -14.81 -9.14 11.92
C GLY A 10 -14.85 -8.80 13.42
N GLN A 11 -13.75 -8.34 14.03
CA GLN A 11 -13.78 -7.85 15.41
C GLN A 11 -14.53 -6.50 15.50
N ASN A 12 -15.20 -6.27 16.64
CA ASN A 12 -15.90 -5.02 16.89
C ASN A 12 -14.97 -3.79 16.71
N ASN A 13 -15.45 -2.77 16.00
CA ASN A 13 -14.70 -1.57 15.63
C ASN A 13 -13.46 -1.83 14.75
N ILE A 14 -13.49 -2.83 13.87
CA ILE A 14 -12.58 -3.01 12.73
C ILE A 14 -13.37 -2.78 11.43
N LYS A 15 -12.75 -2.09 10.47
CA LYS A 15 -13.38 -1.72 9.19
C LYS A 15 -12.69 -2.40 8.03
N GLY A 16 -13.49 -2.95 7.11
CA GLY A 16 -13.00 -3.59 5.90
C GLY A 16 -12.52 -5.03 6.14
N SER A 17 -11.94 -5.61 5.10
CA SER A 17 -11.48 -7.01 5.08
C SER A 17 -10.14 -7.10 4.38
N VAL A 18 -9.13 -6.40 4.91
CA VAL A 18 -7.75 -6.46 4.40
C VAL A 18 -7.18 -7.84 4.67
N ASP A 19 -6.64 -8.47 3.63
CA ASP A 19 -5.86 -9.71 3.71
C ASP A 19 -4.49 -9.40 4.30
N ILE A 20 -4.32 -9.67 5.60
CA ILE A 20 -3.08 -9.35 6.32
C ILE A 20 -1.91 -10.24 5.89
N ASP A 21 -2.19 -11.49 5.53
CA ASP A 21 -1.18 -12.48 5.14
C ASP A 21 -0.59 -12.11 3.78
N TYR A 22 -1.44 -11.63 2.85
CA TYR A 22 -0.99 -11.07 1.57
C TYR A 22 0.07 -9.98 1.72
N PHE A 23 -0.05 -9.11 2.72
CA PHE A 23 0.98 -8.09 2.99
C PHE A 23 2.20 -8.69 3.71
N LEU A 24 1.98 -9.54 4.71
CA LEU A 24 3.05 -10.09 5.53
C LEU A 24 4.01 -10.99 4.74
N ASP A 25 3.47 -11.79 3.80
CA ASP A 25 4.24 -12.66 2.90
C ASP A 25 5.23 -11.88 2.01
N ARG A 26 4.98 -10.58 1.81
CA ARG A 26 5.83 -9.68 1.03
C ARG A 26 6.88 -8.97 1.86
N GLY A 27 6.78 -9.03 3.18
CA GLY A 27 7.76 -8.49 4.11
C GLY A 27 7.14 -7.99 5.40
N LYS A 28 7.85 -8.19 6.51
CA LYS A 28 7.47 -7.70 7.84
C LYS A 28 7.27 -6.17 7.88
N GLU A 29 7.91 -5.43 6.99
CA GLU A 29 7.73 -3.98 6.89
C GLU A 29 6.31 -3.61 6.47
N PHE A 30 5.57 -4.54 5.86
CA PHE A 30 4.18 -4.36 5.45
C PHE A 30 3.15 -4.84 6.48
N GLU A 31 3.58 -5.13 7.72
CA GLU A 31 2.66 -5.52 8.80
C GLU A 31 1.52 -4.52 8.97
N ILE A 32 0.31 -5.07 8.99
CA ILE A 32 -0.95 -4.32 9.09
C ILE A 32 -1.44 -4.36 10.53
N GLY A 33 -1.87 -3.20 11.01
CA GLY A 33 -2.64 -3.07 12.23
C GLY A 33 -3.83 -2.15 12.00
N ALA A 34 -4.50 -1.74 13.06
CA ALA A 34 -5.62 -0.81 12.98
C ALA A 34 -5.31 0.48 13.74
N ASN A 35 -5.83 1.59 13.22
CA ASN A 35 -5.87 2.84 13.96
C ASN A 35 -7.02 2.83 15.00
N LYS A 36 -7.14 3.90 15.79
CA LYS A 36 -8.17 4.04 16.83
C LYS A 36 -9.63 3.98 16.32
N TYR A 37 -9.85 4.15 15.01
CA TYR A 37 -11.16 4.07 14.37
C TYR A 37 -11.40 2.74 13.65
N GLY A 38 -10.47 1.80 13.75
CA GLY A 38 -10.61 0.47 13.14
C GLY A 38 -10.17 0.36 11.69
N CYS A 39 -9.68 1.43 11.06
CA CYS A 39 -9.18 1.33 9.68
C CYS A 39 -7.80 0.66 9.69
N ALA A 40 -7.54 -0.19 8.70
CA ALA A 40 -6.24 -0.77 8.46
C ALA A 40 -5.18 0.32 8.22
N VAL A 41 -4.03 0.18 8.87
CA VAL A 41 -2.86 1.04 8.73
C VAL A 41 -1.59 0.18 8.79
N LEU A 42 -0.50 0.67 8.22
CA LEU A 42 0.81 0.04 8.40
C LEU A 42 1.31 0.28 9.82
N LYS A 43 1.89 -0.74 10.46
CA LYS A 43 2.49 -0.58 11.81
C LYS A 43 3.65 0.41 11.79
N ASN A 44 4.45 0.42 10.70
CA ASN A 44 5.51 1.39 10.48
C ASN A 44 5.46 1.94 9.03
N PRO A 45 4.64 2.97 8.75
CA PRO A 45 4.44 3.45 7.39
C PRO A 45 5.72 3.99 6.73
N LYS A 46 6.64 4.57 7.51
CA LYS A 46 7.89 5.12 6.97
C LYS A 46 8.80 4.01 6.41
N GLU A 47 9.02 2.95 7.20
CA GLU A 47 9.83 1.82 6.76
C GLU A 47 9.14 1.03 5.65
N ALA A 48 7.82 0.87 5.73
CA ALA A 48 7.02 0.24 4.69
C ALA A 48 7.14 0.97 3.34
N PHE A 49 7.08 2.31 3.34
CA PHE A 49 7.25 3.09 2.11
C PHE A 49 8.67 3.00 1.55
N LYS A 50 9.69 2.96 2.42
CA LYS A 50 11.08 2.73 2.00
C LYS A 50 11.24 1.35 1.37
N LYS A 51 10.65 0.31 1.97
CA LYS A 51 10.65 -1.06 1.45
C LYS A 51 9.94 -1.14 0.10
N LEU A 52 8.77 -0.51 -0.04
CA LEU A 52 8.05 -0.43 -1.32
C LEU A 52 8.94 0.13 -2.44
N LYS A 53 9.62 1.26 -2.18
CA LYS A 53 10.51 1.90 -3.17
C LYS A 53 11.69 1.02 -3.59
N ALA A 54 12.20 0.19 -2.69
CA ALA A 54 13.34 -0.67 -2.95
C ALA A 54 12.94 -1.93 -3.72
N ASP A 55 11.89 -2.60 -3.26
CA ASP A 55 11.51 -3.94 -3.72
C ASP A 55 10.59 -3.91 -4.94
N TYR A 56 9.75 -2.87 -5.08
CA TYR A 56 8.74 -2.76 -6.13
C TYR A 56 9.11 -1.70 -7.18
N LYS A 57 10.41 -1.50 -7.39
CA LYS A 57 10.96 -0.47 -8.29
C LYS A 57 10.46 -0.62 -9.74
N ASP A 58 10.25 -1.84 -10.21
CA ASP A 58 9.86 -2.10 -11.59
C ASP A 58 8.38 -1.81 -11.80
N GLY A 59 7.52 -2.21 -10.85
CA GLY A 59 6.12 -1.80 -10.78
C GLY A 59 5.97 -0.27 -10.74
N LEU A 60 6.72 0.40 -9.86
CA LEU A 60 6.74 1.87 -9.77
C LEU A 60 7.17 2.51 -11.10
N ARG A 61 8.17 1.93 -11.77
CA ARG A 61 8.65 2.41 -13.05
C ARG A 61 7.59 2.28 -14.14
N ILE A 62 6.91 1.13 -14.25
CA ILE A 62 5.91 0.94 -15.30
C ILE A 62 4.65 1.79 -15.09
N ILE A 63 4.19 1.95 -13.83
CA ILE A 63 3.10 2.90 -13.51
C ILE A 63 3.50 4.32 -13.95
N GLY A 64 4.72 4.74 -13.58
CA GLY A 64 5.22 6.05 -13.95
C GLY A 64 5.32 6.26 -15.46
N LYS A 65 5.72 5.24 -16.21
CA LYS A 65 5.84 5.29 -17.67
C LYS A 65 4.47 5.33 -18.36
N GLU A 66 3.55 4.44 -17.98
CA GLU A 66 2.23 4.32 -18.62
C GLU A 66 1.36 5.54 -18.39
N PHE A 67 1.43 6.13 -17.19
CA PHE A 67 0.59 7.26 -16.78
C PHE A 67 1.34 8.60 -16.68
N ASN A 68 2.57 8.65 -17.19
CA ASN A 68 3.43 9.85 -17.22
C ASN A 68 3.59 10.52 -15.83
N LEU A 69 3.87 9.72 -14.80
CA LEU A 69 4.04 10.20 -13.42
C LEU A 69 5.50 10.46 -13.07
N LEU A 70 5.73 11.49 -12.26
CA LEU A 70 7.02 11.70 -11.60
C LEU A 70 7.30 10.57 -10.59
N PRO A 71 8.59 10.26 -10.31
CA PRO A 71 8.95 9.25 -9.32
C PRO A 71 8.22 9.40 -7.99
N ILE A 72 7.81 8.27 -7.41
CA ILE A 72 6.98 8.26 -6.21
C ILE A 72 7.67 8.95 -5.00
N ASN A 73 6.88 9.75 -4.31
CA ASN A 73 7.21 10.47 -3.09
C ASN A 73 5.94 10.73 -2.25
N GLN A 74 6.12 11.39 -1.11
CA GLN A 74 5.04 11.66 -0.15
C GLN A 74 3.92 12.59 -0.67
N LEU A 75 4.14 13.30 -1.77
CA LEU A 75 3.19 14.24 -2.34
C LEU A 75 2.36 13.62 -3.48
N ASN A 76 2.90 12.61 -4.18
CA ASN A 76 2.26 12.01 -5.37
C ASN A 76 1.89 10.52 -5.21
N TYR A 77 2.10 9.92 -4.03
CA TYR A 77 1.84 8.49 -3.81
C TYR A 77 0.40 8.07 -4.15
N LYS A 78 -0.57 8.98 -4.00
CA LYS A 78 -1.98 8.72 -4.30
C LYS A 78 -2.21 8.34 -5.76
N SER A 79 -1.50 8.99 -6.69
CA SER A 79 -1.58 8.67 -8.12
C SER A 79 -1.12 7.24 -8.41
N TYR A 80 -0.10 6.76 -7.68
CA TYR A 80 0.35 5.37 -7.78
C TYR A 80 -0.69 4.38 -7.24
N GLY A 81 -1.44 4.77 -6.21
CA GLY A 81 -2.62 4.04 -5.73
C GLY A 81 -3.70 3.92 -6.80
N THR A 82 -4.09 5.06 -7.37
CA THR A 82 -5.15 5.16 -8.39
C THR A 82 -4.84 4.39 -9.66
N TYR A 83 -3.60 4.47 -10.16
CA TYR A 83 -3.24 3.90 -11.46
C TYR A 83 -2.60 2.52 -11.39
N GLY A 84 -2.06 2.09 -10.24
CA GLY A 84 -1.32 0.83 -10.13
C GLY A 84 -2.11 -0.41 -10.56
N TRP A 85 -3.39 -0.49 -10.22
CA TRP A 85 -4.25 -1.60 -10.62
C TRP A 85 -4.69 -1.55 -12.09
N GLN A 86 -4.52 -0.40 -12.75
CA GLN A 86 -4.95 -0.15 -14.14
C GLN A 86 -3.84 -0.44 -15.16
N VAL A 87 -2.62 -0.71 -14.72
CA VAL A 87 -1.47 -0.96 -15.60
C VAL A 87 -1.74 -2.17 -16.49
N THR A 88 -1.57 -1.97 -17.80
CA THR A 88 -1.72 -3.02 -18.81
C THR A 88 -0.43 -3.32 -19.57
N THR A 89 0.62 -2.51 -19.40
CA THR A 89 1.90 -2.68 -20.07
C THR A 89 2.94 -3.34 -19.17
N GLY A 90 3.93 -4.00 -19.80
CA GLY A 90 5.04 -4.65 -19.10
C GLY A 90 4.88 -6.16 -18.96
N SER A 91 5.81 -6.77 -18.22
CA SER A 91 5.78 -8.19 -17.87
C SER A 91 4.71 -8.49 -16.81
N LYS A 92 4.38 -9.78 -16.66
CA LYS A 92 3.43 -10.23 -15.64
C LYS A 92 3.90 -9.84 -14.24
N GLU A 93 5.19 -9.98 -13.97
CA GLU A 93 5.80 -9.65 -12.69
C GLU A 93 5.68 -8.15 -12.37
N GLU A 94 5.92 -7.28 -13.37
CA GLU A 94 5.79 -5.84 -13.18
C GLU A 94 4.33 -5.42 -12.96
N ILE A 95 3.38 -6.04 -13.68
CA ILE A 95 1.93 -5.82 -13.48
C ILE A 95 1.50 -6.27 -12.08
N GLU A 96 1.99 -7.41 -11.59
CA GLU A 96 1.72 -7.85 -10.22
C GLU A 96 2.34 -6.93 -9.17
N GLN A 97 3.55 -6.39 -9.41
CA GLN A 97 4.09 -5.33 -8.56
C GLN A 97 3.20 -4.08 -8.56
N ALA A 98 2.68 -3.66 -9.72
CA ALA A 98 1.83 -2.50 -9.85
C ALA A 98 0.50 -2.64 -9.10
N LYS A 99 -0.12 -3.82 -9.17
CA LYS A 99 -1.31 -4.16 -8.37
C LYS A 99 -1.01 -4.10 -6.87
N PHE A 100 0.10 -4.69 -6.42
CA PHE A 100 0.49 -4.61 -5.02
C PHE A 100 0.73 -3.17 -4.56
N ILE A 101 1.40 -2.35 -5.37
CA ILE A 101 1.60 -0.92 -5.09
C ILE A 101 0.25 -0.23 -4.87
N SER A 102 -0.75 -0.51 -5.71
CA SER A 102 -2.09 0.04 -5.56
C SER A 102 -2.70 -0.33 -4.19
N SER A 103 -2.74 -1.63 -3.87
CA SER A 103 -3.24 -2.11 -2.57
C SER A 103 -2.47 -1.56 -1.38
N PHE A 104 -1.15 -1.41 -1.50
CA PHE A 104 -0.31 -0.80 -0.47
C PHE A 104 -0.72 0.66 -0.20
N ILE A 105 -0.98 1.44 -1.25
CA ILE A 105 -1.32 2.86 -1.10
C ILE A 105 -2.66 3.04 -0.37
N ASP A 106 -3.64 2.18 -0.59
CA ASP A 106 -4.93 2.21 0.12
C ASP A 106 -4.75 2.09 1.64
N ILE A 107 -3.79 1.28 2.10
CA ILE A 107 -3.47 1.16 3.53
C ILE A 107 -2.56 2.28 4.00
N TYR A 108 -1.59 2.66 3.17
CA TYR A 108 -0.63 3.70 3.47
C TYR A 108 -1.32 5.04 3.76
N GLU A 109 -2.33 5.42 2.99
CA GLU A 109 -3.01 6.71 3.18
C GLU A 109 -3.79 6.82 4.50
N ASN A 110 -4.38 5.72 4.96
CA ASN A 110 -5.02 5.63 6.29
C ASN A 110 -4.03 5.93 7.42
N SER A 111 -2.72 5.79 7.14
CA SER A 111 -1.65 6.12 8.05
C SER A 111 -1.43 7.64 8.22
N PHE A 112 -2.11 8.50 7.44
CA PHE A 112 -2.03 9.96 7.52
C PHE A 112 -3.38 10.66 7.74
N SER A 113 -4.43 10.27 7.04
CA SER A 113 -5.76 10.91 7.12
C SER A 113 -6.80 10.06 7.85
N LYS A 114 -7.89 10.72 8.28
CA LYS A 114 -9.16 10.08 8.62
C LYS A 114 -10.02 10.08 7.37
N ASN A 115 -9.98 8.96 6.66
CA ASN A 115 -10.96 8.65 5.62
C ASN A 115 -12.31 8.31 6.28
#